data_AF-A0A946C0R4-F1
#
_entry.id   AF-A0A946C0R4-F1
#
_cell.length_a   1.000
_cell.length_b   1.000
_cell.length_c   1.000
_cell.angle_alpha   90.00
_cell.angle_beta   90.00
_cell.angle_gamma   90.00
#
_symmetry.space_group_name_H-M   'P 1'
#
loop_
_entity.id
_entity.type
_entity.pdbx_description
1 polymer ?
#
loop_
_entity_poly.entity_id
_entity_poly.type
_entity_poly.pdbx_seq_one_letter_code
_entity_poly.pdbx_strand_id
1 'polypeptide(L)'
;SHWHRLTKNETLHFYKGDPLKIFISNDGINYTSVTIGKDDNFHYSVMANNWFAMKSTGEYSLIGCTVAPGFDYKDFELAPADWKPINFNTNLS
;
A
#
# COMPACT_ATOMS: atom_id res chain seq x y z
N SER A 1 -4.48 -6.44 0.90
CA SER A 1 -3.65 -6.06 2.06
C SER A 1 -4.40 -5.05 2.91
N HIS A 2 -4.44 -5.23 4.23
CA HIS A 2 -5.05 -4.28 5.16
C HIS A 2 -4.19 -3.01 5.33
N TRP A 3 -4.74 -2.00 5.99
CA TRP A 3 -4.02 -0.78 6.32
C TRP A 3 -2.86 -1.06 7.29
N HIS A 4 -1.67 -0.61 6.91
CA HIS A 4 -0.47 -0.68 7.73
C HIS A 4 0.44 0.50 7.41
N ARG A 5 1.44 0.74 8.25
CA ARG A 5 2.51 1.71 7.98
C ARG A 5 3.85 1.15 8.42
N LEU A 6 4.90 1.70 7.85
CA LEU A 6 6.26 1.48 8.32
C LEU A 6 6.92 2.81 8.67
N THR A 7 7.87 2.81 9.60
CA THR A 7 8.75 3.97 9.87
C THR A 7 9.78 4.22 8.77
N LYS A 8 9.80 3.36 7.74
CA LYS A 8 10.73 3.32 6.60
C LYS A 8 9.95 3.33 5.29
N ASN A 9 10.63 3.69 4.21
CA ASN A 9 10.04 3.63 2.88
C ASN A 9 9.91 2.17 2.42
N GLU A 10 8.81 1.87 1.73
CA GLU A 10 8.57 0.58 1.08
C GLU A 10 8.33 0.80 -0.41
N THR A 11 9.18 0.22 -1.25
CA THR A 11 9.02 0.23 -2.71
C THR A 11 8.34 -1.06 -3.16
N LEU A 12 7.15 -0.90 -3.72
CA LEU A 12 6.34 -1.95 -4.32
C LEU A 12 6.73 -2.09 -5.79
N HIS A 13 7.01 -3.31 -6.23
CA HIS A 13 7.37 -3.65 -7.61
C HIS A 13 6.35 -4.62 -8.16
N PHE A 14 5.70 -4.26 -9.26
CA PHE A 14 4.75 -5.13 -9.94
C PHE A 14 5.48 -6.17 -10.79
N TYR A 15 5.10 -7.43 -10.67
CA TYR A 15 5.69 -8.53 -11.45
C TYR A 15 4.72 -9.15 -12.44
N LYS A 16 3.47 -9.44 -12.04
CA LYS A 16 2.50 -10.14 -12.90
C LYS A 16 1.07 -10.02 -12.37
N GLY A 17 0.07 -10.13 -13.26
CA GLY A 17 -1.34 -10.24 -12.92
C GLY A 17 -2.13 -9.00 -13.33
N ASP A 18 -3.19 -8.71 -12.59
CA ASP A 18 -3.98 -7.49 -12.73
C ASP A 18 -3.30 -6.32 -11.99
N PRO A 19 -3.49 -5.06 -12.45
CA PRO A 19 -2.92 -3.90 -11.78
C PRO A 19 -3.20 -3.85 -10.28
N LEU A 20 -2.23 -3.37 -9.51
CA LEU A 20 -2.39 -3.19 -8.07
C LEU A 20 -2.76 -1.73 -7.79
N LYS A 21 -3.90 -1.51 -7.13
CA LYS A 21 -4.28 -0.21 -6.59
C LYS A 21 -3.75 -0.07 -5.16
N ILE A 22 -2.99 0.98 -4.92
CA ILE A 22 -2.38 1.34 -3.64
C ILE A 22 -3.10 2.57 -3.13
N PHE A 23 -3.62 2.51 -1.90
CA PHE A 23 -4.26 3.63 -1.21
C PHE A 23 -3.30 4.14 -0.14
N ILE A 24 -3.10 5.46 -0.06
CA ILE A 24 -2.17 6.08 0.88
C ILE A 24 -2.88 7.18 1.67
N SER A 25 -2.63 7.25 2.98
CA SER A 25 -3.10 8.31 3.88
C SER A 25 -1.98 8.74 4.80
N ASN A 26 -1.67 10.03 4.83
CA ASN A 26 -0.66 10.60 5.71
C ASN A 26 -1.24 11.14 7.03
N ASP A 27 -2.55 11.41 7.07
CA ASP A 27 -3.25 12.05 8.19
C ASP A 27 -4.28 11.13 8.87
N GLY A 28 -4.57 9.96 8.28
CA GLY A 28 -5.65 9.08 8.76
C GLY A 28 -7.06 9.64 8.50
N ILE A 29 -7.19 10.72 7.72
CA ILE A 29 -8.46 11.37 7.39
C ILE A 29 -8.73 11.23 5.90
N ASN A 30 -7.82 11.74 5.07
CA ASN A 30 -7.91 11.72 3.62
C ASN A 30 -7.06 10.61 3.02
N TYR A 31 -7.32 10.26 1.77
CA TYR A 31 -6.49 9.30 1.05
C TYR A 31 -6.30 9.68 -0.41
N THR A 32 -5.18 9.26 -0.97
CA THR A 32 -4.91 9.26 -2.41
C THR A 32 -4.73 7.81 -2.88
N SER A 33 -4.72 7.60 -4.19
CA SER A 33 -4.42 6.28 -4.74
C SER A 33 -3.54 6.34 -5.98
N VAL A 34 -2.67 5.35 -6.12
CA VAL A 34 -1.83 5.11 -7.30
C VAL A 34 -2.07 3.69 -7.78
N THR A 35 -1.99 3.46 -9.09
CA THR A 35 -2.08 2.13 -9.70
C THR A 35 -0.74 1.78 -10.37
N ILE A 36 -0.21 0.60 -10.06
CA ILE A 36 0.98 0.01 -10.73
C ILE A 36 0.57 -1.27 -11.49
N GLY A 37 1.35 -1.66 -12.50
CA GLY A 37 1.04 -2.75 -13.43
C GLY A 37 0.23 -2.31 -14.66
N LYS A 38 0.20 -1.01 -14.97
CA LYS A 38 -0.48 -0.42 -16.14
C LYS A 38 0.34 0.76 -16.69
N ASP A 39 0.24 1.01 -18.00
CA ASP A 39 0.78 2.22 -18.66
C ASP A 39 2.28 2.45 -18.37
N ASP A 40 3.06 1.37 -18.41
CA ASP A 40 4.50 1.31 -18.08
C ASP A 40 4.87 1.73 -16.64
N ASN A 41 3.91 1.89 -15.74
CA ASN A 41 4.14 2.13 -14.32
C ASN A 41 4.25 0.80 -13.55
N PHE A 42 5.47 0.39 -13.22
CA PHE A 42 5.73 -0.91 -12.57
C PHE A 42 6.18 -0.83 -11.12
N HIS A 43 6.30 0.36 -10.54
CA HIS A 43 6.71 0.48 -9.14
C HIS A 43 6.17 1.73 -8.48
N TYR A 44 6.06 1.70 -7.16
CA TYR A 44 5.71 2.86 -6.36
C TYR A 44 6.35 2.78 -4.98
N SER A 45 6.92 3.89 -4.52
CA SER A 45 7.49 3.99 -3.17
C SER A 45 6.49 4.67 -2.23
N VAL A 46 6.02 3.93 -1.24
CA VAL A 46 5.27 4.48 -0.12
C VAL A 46 6.29 5.10 0.85
N MET A 47 6.10 6.39 1.15
CA MET A 47 6.98 7.11 2.08
C MET A 47 6.72 6.68 3.52
N ALA A 48 7.78 6.70 4.33
CA ALA A 48 7.75 6.40 5.76
C ALA A 48 6.61 7.15 6.49
N ASN A 49 6.04 6.45 7.48
CA ASN A 49 4.96 6.87 8.37
C ASN A 49 3.58 7.07 7.71
N ASN A 50 3.46 6.91 6.39
CA ASN A 50 2.15 6.91 5.74
C ASN A 50 1.44 5.56 5.97
N TRP A 51 0.15 5.64 6.28
CA TRP A 51 -0.72 4.48 6.20
C TRP A 51 -0.98 4.12 4.76
N PHE A 52 -0.97 2.83 4.44
CA PHE A 52 -1.33 2.36 3.12
C PHE A 52 -2.01 0.99 3.16
N ALA A 53 -2.85 0.77 2.15
CA ALA A 53 -3.51 -0.51 1.87
C ALA A 53 -3.43 -0.79 0.38
N MET A 54 -3.60 -2.06 0.00
CA MET A 54 -3.44 -2.49 -1.39
C MET A 54 -4.51 -3.48 -1.78
N LYS A 55 -5.02 -3.36 -3.01
CA LYS A 55 -6.00 -4.27 -3.59
C LYS A 55 -5.71 -4.48 -5.07
N SER A 56 -5.72 -5.75 -5.49
CA SER A 56 -5.72 -6.12 -6.92
C SER A 56 -6.97 -5.54 -7.59
N THR A 57 -6.84 -5.03 -8.81
CA THR A 57 -8.01 -4.61 -9.60
C THR A 57 -8.75 -5.78 -10.24
N GLY A 58 -8.24 -7.01 -10.14
CA GLY A 58 -8.84 -8.23 -10.65
C GLY A 58 -8.56 -9.43 -9.74
N GLU A 59 -8.22 -10.58 -10.33
CA GLU A 59 -8.06 -11.85 -9.62
C GLU A 59 -6.81 -11.86 -8.73
N TYR A 60 -5.67 -11.39 -9.23
CA TYR A 60 -4.42 -11.38 -8.47
C TYR A 60 -3.42 -10.34 -8.97
N SER A 61 -2.54 -9.88 -8.07
CA SER A 61 -1.34 -9.10 -8.40
C SER A 61 -0.15 -9.71 -7.68
N LEU A 62 0.83 -10.21 -8.43
CA LEU A 62 2.13 -10.62 -7.89
C LEU A 62 3.05 -9.41 -7.84
N ILE A 63 3.57 -9.14 -6.64
CA ILE A 63 4.48 -8.02 -6.38
C ILE A 63 5.69 -8.45 -5.58
N GLY A 64 6.74 -7.64 -5.63
CA GLY A 64 7.85 -7.65 -4.68
C GLY A 64 7.91 -6.37 -3.88
N CYS A 65 8.22 -6.48 -2.59
CA CYS A 65 8.37 -5.33 -1.70
C CYS A 65 9.83 -5.20 -1.28
N THR A 66 10.40 -4.00 -1.42
CA THR A 66 11.74 -3.69 -0.91
C THR A 66 11.64 -2.59 0.14
N VAL A 67 12.18 -2.85 1.33
CA VAL A 67 12.25 -1.88 2.42
C VAL A 67 13.73 -1.58 2.67
N ALA A 68 14.07 -0.29 2.69
CA ALA A 68 15.43 0.19 2.95
C ALA A 68 15.39 1.35 3.97
N PRO A 69 16.12 1.29 5.09
CA PRO A 69 16.92 0.16 5.61
C PRO A 69 16.12 -1.13 5.82
N GLY A 70 16.77 -2.28 6.03
CA GLY A 70 16.11 -3.58 6.11
C GLY A 70 14.91 -3.62 7.07
N PHE A 71 13.87 -4.39 6.71
CA PHE A 71 12.65 -4.53 7.49
C PHE A 71 12.91 -5.04 8.92
N ASP A 72 12.22 -4.47 9.89
CA ASP A 72 12.13 -4.95 11.28
C ASP A 72 10.66 -4.80 11.73
N TYR A 73 10.13 -5.77 12.48
CA TYR A 73 8.77 -5.70 13.01
C TYR A 73 8.54 -4.50 13.93
N LYS A 74 9.60 -3.96 14.57
CA LYS A 74 9.53 -2.75 15.38
C LYS A 74 9.16 -1.51 14.57
N ASP A 75 9.42 -1.55 13.26
CA ASP A 75 9.13 -0.47 12.34
C ASP A 75 7.77 -0.63 11.67
N PHE A 76 7.09 -1.76 11.85
CA PHE A 76 5.82 -2.08 11.21
C PHE A 76 4.65 -1.93 12.19
N GLU A 77 3.59 -1.29 11.72
CA GLU A 77 2.34 -1.15 12.46
C GLU A 77 1.17 -1.57 11.58
N LEU A 78 0.45 -2.61 12.02
CA LEU A 78 -0.82 -3.02 11.42
C LEU A 78 -1.96 -2.25 12.09
N ALA A 79 -2.85 -1.66 11.29
CA ALA A 79 -4.01 -1.00 11.84
C ALA A 79 -5.01 -2.01 12.44
N PRO A 80 -5.84 -1.60 13.42
CA PRO A 80 -7.00 -2.39 13.85
C PRO A 80 -7.88 -2.80 12.67
N ALA A 81 -8.61 -3.92 12.79
CA ALA A 81 -9.37 -4.50 11.69
C ALA A 81 -10.46 -3.56 11.10
N ASP A 82 -11.01 -2.67 11.92
CA ASP A 82 -12.02 -1.68 11.58
C ASP A 82 -11.43 -0.31 11.19
N TRP A 83 -10.12 -0.14 11.33
CA TRP A 83 -9.46 1.12 11.03
C TRP A 83 -9.31 1.34 9.53
N LYS A 84 -9.62 2.57 9.13
CA LYS A 84 -9.41 3.13 7.80
C LYS A 84 -9.38 4.65 7.92
N PRO A 85 -8.81 5.38 6.94
CA PRO A 85 -8.95 6.83 6.90
C PRO A 85 -10.42 7.23 6.93
N ILE A 86 -10.76 8.32 7.63
CA ILE A 86 -12.15 8.75 7.85
C ILE A 86 -12.94 8.83 6.54
N ASN A 87 -12.34 9.42 5.50
CA ASN A 87 -12.98 9.62 4.20
C ASN A 87 -12.79 8.42 3.25
N PHE A 88 -12.29 7.28 3.74
CA PHE A 88 -12.11 6.08 2.93
C PHE A 88 -13.45 5.38 2.65
N ASN A 89 -13.88 5.51 1.40
CA ASN A 89 -15.17 5.06 0.87
C ASN A 89 -15.05 3.91 -0.14
N THR A 90 -13.88 3.28 -0.24
CA THR A 90 -13.66 2.10 -1.10
C THR A 90 -13.70 0.82 -0.27
N ASN A 91 -14.16 -0.28 -0.85
CA ASN A 91 -14.14 -1.58 -0.19
C ASN A 91 -12.81 -2.31 -0.46
N LEU A 92 -12.11 -2.72 0.60
CA LEU A 92 -10.87 -3.50 0.55
C LEU A 92 -11.11 -5.03 0.54
N SER A 93 -12.33 -5.49 0.86
CA SER A 93 -12.71 -6.93 0.81
C SER A 93 -12.71 -7.45 -0.61
#